data_AF-W0I4A5-F1
#
_entry.id   AF-W0I4A5-F1
#
_cell.length_a   1.000
_cell.length_b   1.000
_cell.length_c   1.000
_cell.angle_alpha   90.00
_cell.angle_beta   90.00
_cell.angle_gamma   90.00
#
_symmetry.space_group_name_H-M   'P 1'
#
loop_
_entity.id
_entity.type
_entity.pdbx_description
1 polymer ?
#
loop_
_entity_poly.entity_id
_entity_poly.type
_entity_poly.pdbx_seq_one_letter_code
_entity_poly.pdbx_strand_id
1 'polypeptide(L)'
;MKLTRKVIVFLIVITAVVGCIGENNSKSPPLTSQSSQTFSVSVSRNETYKTAYFTVFLYYPGEVKYTSYELKNTGILFKFEQLSGSNSLKLTKIRQLVKFPNGYEDKVQVVVISNGTIKYCNVVRGLGQPTVPPRYIYHASPLNIETIAIILPPENSTVQEINFDNGTLIINCLKNKGTHGKIVSSEIIKEHRKEIFKDRITFHVNYGNKTVKIKGCAIYNGEKAPPLIMPCRGDSGNTK
;
A
#
# COMPACT_ATOMS: atom_id res chain seq x y z
N MET A 1 42.89 -33.00 -24.66
CA MET A 1 42.81 -32.08 -25.83
C MET A 1 41.70 -31.06 -25.58
N LYS A 2 41.97 -29.75 -25.68
CA LYS A 2 40.93 -28.70 -25.57
C LYS A 2 40.61 -28.18 -26.98
N LEU A 3 39.35 -28.25 -27.39
CA LEU A 3 38.90 -27.81 -28.72
C LEU A 3 38.31 -26.39 -28.62
N THR A 4 39.05 -25.39 -29.08
CA THR A 4 38.55 -24.00 -29.15
C THR A 4 37.61 -23.82 -30.34
N ARG A 5 36.35 -23.44 -30.07
CA ARG A 5 35.47 -22.82 -31.09
C ARG A 5 35.34 -21.32 -30.79
N LYS A 6 35.86 -20.49 -31.68
CA LYS A 6 35.61 -19.04 -31.69
C LYS A 6 34.25 -18.79 -32.34
N VAL A 7 33.42 -17.99 -31.68
CA VAL A 7 32.24 -17.36 -32.31
C VAL A 7 32.50 -15.86 -32.32
N ILE A 8 32.44 -15.26 -33.50
CA ILE A 8 32.64 -13.82 -33.70
C ILE A 8 31.26 -13.19 -33.84
N VAL A 9 30.95 -12.19 -33.01
CA VAL A 9 29.75 -11.37 -33.14
C VAL A 9 30.20 -9.92 -33.27
N PHE A 10 29.84 -9.29 -34.38
CA PHE A 10 30.10 -7.88 -34.62
C PHE A 10 29.10 -7.01 -33.85
N LEU A 11 29.57 -5.99 -33.16
CA LEU A 11 28.73 -4.92 -32.63
C LEU A 11 28.76 -3.76 -33.63
N ILE A 12 27.61 -3.44 -34.23
CA ILE A 12 27.45 -2.24 -35.06
C ILE A 12 27.16 -1.06 -34.12
N VAL A 13 28.04 -0.07 -34.09
CA VAL A 13 27.77 1.24 -33.47
C VAL A 13 27.39 2.21 -34.57
N ILE A 14 26.14 2.66 -34.57
CA ILE A 14 25.65 3.71 -35.47
C ILE A 14 25.93 5.06 -34.79
N THR A 15 27.04 5.70 -35.14
CA THR A 15 27.24 7.12 -34.88
C THR A 15 26.47 7.93 -35.92
N ALA A 16 25.39 8.59 -35.50
CA ALA A 16 24.72 9.58 -36.34
C ALA A 16 25.60 10.83 -36.47
N VAL A 17 26.18 11.04 -37.65
CA VAL A 17 26.85 12.30 -38.03
C VAL A 17 26.13 12.87 -39.24
N VAL A 18 25.35 13.93 -39.00
CA VAL A 18 24.79 14.84 -40.00
C VAL A 18 24.85 16.24 -39.38
N GLY A 19 25.44 17.26 -40.00
CA GLY A 19 26.23 17.25 -41.23
C GLY A 19 26.62 18.69 -41.56
N CYS A 20 27.92 18.97 -41.67
CA CYS A 20 28.46 20.28 -42.08
C CYS A 20 29.79 20.06 -42.78
N ILE A 21 29.80 20.00 -44.11
CA ILE A 21 30.99 20.22 -44.92
C ILE A 21 30.61 21.12 -46.08
N GLY A 22 31.24 22.29 -46.11
CA GLY A 22 31.57 22.97 -47.35
C GLY A 22 33.09 22.94 -47.51
N GLU A 23 33.53 22.55 -48.71
CA GLU A 23 34.80 22.94 -49.34
C GLU A 23 36.16 22.26 -49.02
N ASN A 24 36.77 21.83 -50.15
CA ASN A 24 38.18 21.96 -50.56
C ASN A 24 39.25 20.89 -50.20
N ASN A 25 39.48 20.04 -51.22
CA ASN A 25 40.76 19.74 -51.87
C ASN A 25 41.83 18.78 -51.27
N SER A 26 42.23 17.85 -52.17
CA SER A 26 43.61 17.40 -52.44
C SER A 26 44.28 16.28 -51.60
N LYS A 27 44.58 15.18 -52.33
CA LYS A 27 45.66 14.18 -52.16
C LYS A 27 45.53 13.06 -51.10
N SER A 28 45.82 11.85 -51.56
CA SER A 28 46.15 10.60 -50.83
C SER A 28 47.66 10.27 -51.07
N PRO A 29 48.26 9.15 -50.61
CA PRO A 29 47.83 8.04 -49.73
C PRO A 29 48.66 8.10 -48.38
N PRO A 30 48.94 7.05 -47.56
CA PRO A 30 48.62 5.60 -47.63
C PRO A 30 48.05 5.02 -46.30
N LEU A 31 48.44 3.78 -45.94
CA LEU A 31 47.93 3.01 -44.80
C LEU A 31 48.86 3.09 -43.56
N THR A 32 48.27 3.03 -42.37
CA THR A 32 48.92 2.47 -41.17
C THR A 32 47.93 1.63 -40.37
N SER A 33 48.39 0.49 -39.86
CA SER A 33 47.62 -0.42 -38.99
C SER A 33 47.56 0.09 -37.54
N GLN A 34 46.56 -0.33 -36.76
CA GLN A 34 46.77 -1.08 -35.50
C GLN A 34 45.49 -1.41 -34.71
N SER A 35 45.51 -2.61 -34.12
CA SER A 35 44.78 -3.11 -32.94
C SER A 35 43.34 -2.62 -32.64
N SER A 36 42.37 -3.50 -32.88
CA SER A 36 41.13 -3.53 -32.11
C SER A 36 41.41 -3.92 -30.65
N GLN A 37 41.17 -3.01 -29.70
CA GLN A 37 41.08 -3.35 -28.27
C GLN A 37 39.62 -3.28 -27.81
N THR A 38 38.95 -4.43 -27.76
CA THR A 38 37.58 -4.53 -27.26
C THR A 38 37.57 -4.57 -25.74
N PHE A 39 37.29 -3.45 -25.09
CA PHE A 39 37.05 -3.41 -23.65
C PHE A 39 35.69 -4.02 -23.31
N SER A 40 35.66 -5.29 -22.90
CA SER A 40 34.47 -5.94 -22.35
C SER A 40 34.30 -5.60 -20.88
N VAL A 41 33.60 -4.51 -20.56
CA VAL A 41 33.27 -4.15 -19.17
C VAL A 41 32.05 -4.94 -18.69
N SER A 42 32.27 -6.15 -18.19
CA SER A 42 31.25 -6.93 -17.48
C SER A 42 31.11 -6.44 -16.04
N VAL A 43 30.26 -5.44 -15.80
CA VAL A 43 29.90 -5.04 -14.43
C VAL A 43 28.92 -6.07 -13.86
N SER A 44 29.45 -7.14 -13.26
CA SER A 44 28.66 -7.98 -12.34
C SER A 44 28.35 -7.15 -11.10
N ARG A 45 27.16 -6.56 -11.03
CA ARG A 45 26.64 -6.02 -9.78
C ARG A 45 26.49 -7.19 -8.80
N ASN A 46 27.24 -7.16 -7.70
CA ASN A 46 26.94 -8.00 -6.54
C ASN A 46 25.59 -7.56 -5.98
N GLU A 47 24.51 -8.15 -6.48
CA GLU A 47 23.17 -7.90 -5.98
C GLU A 47 23.05 -8.44 -4.55
N THR A 48 23.16 -7.53 -3.61
CA THR A 48 22.90 -7.77 -2.20
C THR A 48 21.39 -7.77 -1.98
N TYR A 49 20.86 -8.85 -1.42
CA TYR A 49 19.42 -9.04 -1.19
C TYR A 49 19.06 -8.77 0.27
N LYS A 50 17.93 -8.09 0.47
CA LYS A 50 17.27 -7.94 1.78
C LYS A 50 16.04 -8.83 1.87
N THR A 51 15.61 -9.08 3.11
CA THR A 51 14.38 -9.81 3.42
C THR A 51 13.59 -9.00 4.44
N ALA A 52 12.29 -8.82 4.23
CA ALA A 52 11.40 -8.13 5.16
C ALA A 52 9.97 -8.71 5.15
N TYR A 53 9.25 -8.55 6.25
CA TYR A 53 7.83 -8.88 6.36
C TYR A 53 6.97 -7.69 5.93
N PHE A 54 6.12 -7.89 4.93
CA PHE A 54 5.13 -6.93 4.48
C PHE A 54 3.76 -7.34 5.00
N THR A 55 3.10 -6.46 5.74
CA THR A 55 1.68 -6.60 6.11
C THR A 55 0.87 -5.60 5.29
N VAL A 56 -0.04 -6.10 4.46
CA VAL A 56 -0.94 -5.25 3.65
C VAL A 56 -2.37 -5.45 4.16
N PHE A 57 -3.01 -4.34 4.51
CA PHE A 57 -4.42 -4.23 4.87
C PHE A 57 -5.17 -3.62 3.68
N LEU A 58 -5.86 -4.46 2.90
CA LEU A 58 -6.65 -4.04 1.73
C LEU A 58 -8.11 -3.87 2.10
N TYR A 59 -8.62 -2.65 2.01
CA TYR A 59 -10.03 -2.28 2.21
C TYR A 59 -10.70 -2.18 0.83
N TYR A 60 -11.54 -3.14 0.47
CA TYR A 60 -12.09 -3.26 -0.89
C TYR A 60 -13.61 -3.49 -0.90
N PRO A 61 -14.37 -2.97 -1.88
CA PRO A 61 -15.80 -3.25 -2.03
C PRO A 61 -16.07 -4.70 -2.47
N GLY A 62 -16.56 -5.54 -1.56
CA GLY A 62 -16.68 -6.99 -1.78
C GLY A 62 -15.42 -7.79 -1.42
N GLU A 63 -15.44 -9.09 -1.70
CA GLU A 63 -14.40 -10.01 -1.22
C GLU A 63 -13.25 -10.17 -2.23
N VAL A 64 -12.02 -10.16 -1.72
CA VAL A 64 -10.80 -10.27 -2.52
C VAL A 64 -9.84 -11.29 -1.91
N LYS A 65 -9.29 -12.14 -2.77
CA LYS A 65 -8.28 -13.16 -2.45
C LYS A 65 -6.92 -12.67 -2.87
N TYR A 66 -5.91 -12.84 -2.01
CA TYR A 66 -4.51 -12.61 -2.40
C TYR A 66 -4.03 -13.73 -3.33
N THR A 67 -3.35 -13.35 -4.41
CA THR A 67 -2.86 -14.30 -5.43
C THR A 67 -1.35 -14.41 -5.42
N SER A 68 -0.62 -13.29 -5.52
CA SER A 68 0.84 -13.28 -5.55
C SER A 68 1.43 -11.88 -5.29
N TYR A 69 2.76 -11.82 -5.21
CA TYR A 69 3.51 -10.58 -5.35
C TYR A 69 4.50 -10.67 -6.52
N GLU A 70 4.87 -9.53 -7.10
CA GLU A 70 5.97 -9.42 -8.06
C GLU A 70 6.90 -8.24 -7.72
N LEU A 71 8.14 -8.30 -8.17
CA LEU A 71 9.09 -7.18 -8.09
C LEU A 71 9.01 -6.40 -9.42
N LYS A 72 8.76 -5.09 -9.35
CA LYS A 72 8.54 -4.25 -10.53
C LYS A 72 8.99 -2.81 -10.27
N ASN A 73 9.74 -2.22 -11.20
CA ASN A 73 10.12 -0.80 -11.19
C ASN A 73 10.61 -0.30 -9.81
N THR A 74 11.61 -0.99 -9.23
CA THR A 74 12.16 -0.72 -7.88
C THR A 74 11.15 -0.74 -6.72
N GLY A 75 10.05 -1.49 -6.86
CA GLY A 75 9.08 -1.73 -5.80
C GLY A 75 8.48 -3.14 -5.83
N ILE A 76 7.53 -3.39 -4.93
CA ILE A 76 6.82 -4.66 -4.76
C ILE A 76 5.34 -4.44 -5.09
N LEU A 77 4.81 -5.18 -6.06
CA LEU A 77 3.39 -5.15 -6.41
C LEU A 77 2.69 -6.37 -5.80
N PHE A 78 1.74 -6.15 -4.89
CA PHE A 78 0.85 -7.19 -4.38
C PHE A 78 -0.40 -7.29 -5.26
N LYS A 79 -0.74 -8.52 -5.68
CA LYS A 79 -1.89 -8.83 -6.53
C LYS A 79 -2.98 -9.53 -5.72
N PHE A 80 -4.19 -9.08 -5.95
CA PHE A 80 -5.41 -9.69 -5.44
C PHE A 80 -6.37 -9.95 -6.59
N GLU A 81 -7.27 -10.91 -6.42
CA GLU A 81 -8.36 -11.24 -7.33
C GLU A 81 -9.69 -11.00 -6.61
N GLN A 82 -10.63 -10.35 -7.28
CA GLN A 82 -11.97 -10.14 -6.75
C GLN A 82 -12.80 -11.41 -6.88
N LEU A 83 -13.24 -11.96 -5.75
CA LEU A 83 -14.14 -13.11 -5.68
C LEU A 83 -15.60 -12.69 -5.82
N SER A 84 -15.97 -11.55 -5.21
CA SER A 84 -17.35 -11.05 -5.23
C SER A 84 -17.40 -9.51 -5.21
N GLY A 85 -18.44 -8.95 -5.82
CA GLY A 85 -18.73 -7.51 -5.78
C GLY A 85 -19.75 -7.18 -4.71
N SER A 86 -19.52 -6.12 -3.92
CA SER A 86 -20.54 -5.54 -3.06
C SER A 86 -20.21 -4.08 -2.73
N ASN A 87 -21.21 -3.30 -2.33
CA ASN A 87 -20.98 -1.94 -1.82
C ASN A 87 -20.37 -1.92 -0.41
N SER A 88 -20.32 -3.08 0.28
CA SER A 88 -19.73 -3.21 1.61
C SER A 88 -18.20 -3.34 1.52
N LEU A 89 -17.49 -2.45 2.22
CA LEU A 89 -16.03 -2.58 2.38
C LEU A 89 -15.70 -3.80 3.25
N LYS A 90 -14.88 -4.69 2.71
CA LYS A 90 -14.26 -5.81 3.43
C LYS A 90 -12.78 -5.51 3.63
N LEU A 91 -12.20 -6.05 4.71
CA LEU A 91 -10.77 -6.01 4.97
C LEU A 91 -10.14 -7.37 4.70
N THR A 92 -9.29 -7.44 3.67
CA THR A 92 -8.37 -8.55 3.47
C THR A 92 -7.00 -8.16 4.03
N LYS A 93 -6.46 -8.99 4.92
CA LYS A 93 -5.14 -8.81 5.53
C LYS A 93 -4.20 -9.91 5.07
N ILE A 94 -3.04 -9.54 4.52
CA ILE A 94 -1.95 -10.49 4.25
C ILE A 94 -0.68 -10.16 5.01
N ARG A 95 0.16 -11.17 5.19
CA ARG A 95 1.51 -11.09 5.73
C ARG A 95 2.41 -11.92 4.84
N GLN A 96 3.35 -11.27 4.16
CA GLN A 96 4.26 -11.93 3.23
C GLN A 96 5.70 -11.64 3.63
N LEU A 97 6.51 -12.69 3.74
CA LEU A 97 7.97 -12.54 3.76
C LEU A 97 8.43 -12.37 2.31
N VAL A 98 9.10 -11.25 2.01
CA VAL A 98 9.60 -10.92 0.67
C VAL A 98 11.11 -10.78 0.72
N LYS A 99 11.81 -11.44 -0.21
CA LYS A 99 13.23 -11.23 -0.49
C LYS A 99 13.34 -10.37 -1.75
N PHE A 100 14.10 -9.28 -1.70
CA PHE A 100 14.19 -8.28 -2.76
C PHE A 100 15.61 -7.69 -2.86
N PRO A 101 16.06 -7.21 -4.03
CA PRO A 101 17.37 -6.57 -4.17
C PRO A 101 17.45 -5.26 -3.36
N ASN A 102 18.65 -4.90 -2.89
CA ASN A 102 18.89 -3.58 -2.30
C ASN A 102 18.46 -2.46 -3.26
N GLY A 103 17.79 -1.44 -2.72
CA GLY A 103 17.23 -0.33 -3.52
C GLY A 103 15.81 -0.55 -4.08
N TYR A 104 15.20 -1.71 -3.88
CA TYR A 104 13.74 -1.94 -4.09
C TYR A 104 12.89 -1.54 -2.86
N GLU A 105 13.41 -0.63 -2.03
CA GLU A 105 12.89 -0.40 -0.68
C GLU A 105 11.68 0.55 -0.66
N ASP A 106 10.80 0.29 0.32
CA ASP A 106 9.56 1.00 0.71
C ASP A 106 8.45 1.30 -0.32
N LYS A 107 8.70 1.13 -1.63
CA LYS A 107 7.68 1.29 -2.67
C LYS A 107 6.80 0.06 -2.82
N VAL A 108 5.63 0.09 -2.17
CA VAL A 108 4.56 -0.91 -2.35
C VAL A 108 3.47 -0.39 -3.27
N GLN A 109 3.10 -1.22 -4.25
CA GLN A 109 1.90 -1.07 -5.07
C GLN A 109 0.92 -2.20 -4.76
N VAL A 110 -0.38 -1.94 -4.93
CA VAL A 110 -1.44 -2.93 -4.76
C VAL A 110 -2.40 -2.84 -5.94
N VAL A 111 -2.71 -3.99 -6.54
CA VAL A 111 -3.74 -4.12 -7.57
C VAL A 111 -4.76 -5.19 -7.22
N VAL A 112 -6.01 -4.96 -7.62
CA VAL A 112 -7.07 -5.96 -7.63
C VAL A 112 -7.46 -6.25 -9.07
N ILE A 113 -7.45 -7.52 -9.45
CA ILE A 113 -7.90 -8.01 -10.75
C ILE A 113 -9.39 -8.36 -10.62
N SER A 114 -10.21 -7.78 -11.47
CA SER A 114 -11.68 -7.83 -11.42
C SER A 114 -12.17 -8.08 -12.84
N ASN A 115 -12.67 -9.29 -13.12
CA ASN A 115 -13.09 -9.74 -14.47
C ASN A 115 -12.00 -9.45 -15.54
N GLY A 116 -10.76 -9.86 -15.28
CA GLY A 116 -9.59 -9.60 -16.14
C GLY A 116 -9.05 -8.16 -16.12
N THR A 117 -9.77 -7.19 -15.54
CA THR A 117 -9.37 -5.78 -15.50
C THR A 117 -8.52 -5.49 -14.26
N ILE A 118 -7.35 -4.87 -14.46
CA ILE A 118 -6.45 -4.43 -13.37
C ILE A 118 -6.93 -3.10 -12.80
N LYS A 119 -7.19 -3.06 -11.49
CA LYS A 119 -7.54 -1.84 -10.74
C LYS A 119 -6.44 -1.53 -9.71
N TYR A 120 -5.77 -0.39 -9.85
CA TYR A 120 -4.78 0.08 -8.88
C TYR A 120 -5.47 0.63 -7.63
N CYS A 121 -4.89 0.35 -6.47
CA CYS A 121 -5.31 0.92 -5.20
C CYS A 121 -4.39 2.08 -4.81
N ASN A 122 -4.94 3.09 -4.14
CA ASN A 122 -4.15 3.99 -3.31
C ASN A 122 -3.45 3.16 -2.23
N VAL A 123 -2.23 3.53 -1.86
CA VAL A 123 -1.45 2.87 -0.80
C VAL A 123 -0.85 3.93 0.11
N VAL A 124 -0.99 3.75 1.42
CA VAL A 124 -0.30 4.54 2.45
C VAL A 124 0.46 3.64 3.40
N ARG A 125 1.64 4.09 3.83
CA ARG A 125 2.47 3.39 4.81
C ARG A 125 1.92 3.63 6.22
N GLY A 126 1.74 2.55 6.98
CA GLY A 126 1.40 2.59 8.40
C GLY A 126 2.64 2.59 9.30
N LEU A 127 2.43 2.89 10.57
CA LEU A 127 3.46 2.82 11.61
C LEU A 127 3.74 1.35 11.97
N GLY A 128 5.01 0.95 11.88
CA GLY A 128 5.49 -0.35 12.32
C GLY A 128 6.60 -0.19 13.36
N GLN A 129 6.64 -1.10 14.35
CA GLN A 129 7.77 -1.19 15.26
C GLN A 129 9.01 -1.72 14.53
N PRO A 130 10.23 -1.25 14.87
CA PRO A 130 11.46 -1.80 14.31
C PRO A 130 11.63 -3.26 14.77
N THR A 131 11.91 -4.15 13.82
CA THR A 131 12.16 -5.58 14.07
C THR A 131 13.24 -6.12 13.15
N VAL A 132 13.77 -7.31 13.46
CA VAL A 132 14.68 -8.06 12.57
C VAL A 132 14.03 -9.41 12.22
N PRO A 133 13.82 -9.74 10.92
CA PRO A 133 13.90 -8.82 9.78
C PRO A 133 12.87 -7.68 9.87
N PRO A 134 13.04 -6.58 9.11
CA PRO A 134 12.15 -5.43 9.14
C PRO A 134 10.68 -5.80 8.87
N ARG A 135 9.76 -5.08 9.51
CA ARG A 135 8.32 -5.17 9.29
C ARG A 135 7.81 -3.87 8.69
N TYR A 136 7.20 -3.95 7.53
CA TYR A 136 6.52 -2.83 6.88
C TYR A 136 5.01 -3.06 6.88
N ILE A 137 4.25 -2.02 7.19
CA ILE A 137 2.79 -2.04 7.23
C ILE A 137 2.26 -1.07 6.18
N TYR A 138 1.29 -1.51 5.39
CA TYR A 138 0.63 -0.70 4.38
C TYR A 138 -0.88 -0.88 4.46
N HIS A 139 -1.60 0.22 4.22
CA HIS A 139 -3.05 0.25 4.05
C HIS A 139 -3.32 0.57 2.57
N ALA A 140 -4.24 -0.15 1.95
CA ALA A 140 -4.55 -0.01 0.53
C ALA A 140 -6.06 0.01 0.28
N SER A 141 -6.53 0.83 -0.66
CA SER A 141 -7.93 0.85 -1.11
C SER A 141 -8.07 1.49 -2.48
N PRO A 142 -9.05 1.10 -3.32
CA PRO A 142 -9.44 1.88 -4.49
C PRO A 142 -10.11 3.22 -4.13
N LEU A 143 -10.58 3.37 -2.88
CA LEU A 143 -11.11 4.64 -2.36
C LEU A 143 -10.01 5.52 -1.78
N ASN A 144 -10.34 6.75 -1.40
CA ASN A 144 -9.45 7.57 -0.58
C ASN A 144 -9.34 6.92 0.81
N ILE A 145 -8.12 6.61 1.26
CA ILE A 145 -7.91 5.93 2.55
C ILE A 145 -8.26 6.86 3.73
N GLU A 146 -8.17 8.18 3.56
CA GLU A 146 -8.46 9.14 4.61
C GLU A 146 -9.96 9.23 4.98
N THR A 147 -10.87 8.78 4.10
CA THR A 147 -12.33 8.69 4.35
C THR A 147 -12.73 7.40 5.07
N ILE A 148 -11.82 6.42 5.17
CA ILE A 148 -12.10 5.10 5.72
C ILE A 148 -11.85 5.10 7.23
N ALA A 149 -12.78 4.52 8.00
CA ALA A 149 -12.59 4.17 9.40
C ALA A 149 -12.96 2.71 9.68
N ILE A 150 -12.30 2.10 10.66
CA ILE A 150 -12.71 0.83 11.26
C ILE A 150 -13.41 1.18 12.57
N ILE A 151 -14.69 0.86 12.68
CA ILE A 151 -15.47 1.13 13.90
C ILE A 151 -15.82 -0.18 14.57
N LEU A 152 -15.35 -0.37 15.80
CA LEU A 152 -15.80 -1.43 16.70
C LEU A 152 -16.82 -0.80 17.65
N PRO A 153 -18.13 -0.94 17.42
CA PRO A 153 -19.14 -0.39 18.32
C PRO A 153 -19.12 -1.10 19.69
N PRO A 154 -19.82 -0.54 20.70
CA PRO A 154 -20.14 -1.25 21.94
C PRO A 154 -20.66 -2.67 21.69
N GLU A 155 -20.46 -3.56 22.66
CA GLU A 155 -20.94 -4.94 22.57
C GLU A 155 -22.45 -4.99 22.29
N ASN A 156 -22.85 -5.98 21.50
CA ASN A 156 -24.24 -6.17 21.09
C ASN A 156 -24.86 -4.92 20.45
N SER A 157 -24.08 -4.21 19.63
CA SER A 157 -24.51 -3.02 18.90
C SER A 157 -24.01 -3.05 17.45
N THR A 158 -24.76 -2.43 16.53
CA THR A 158 -24.41 -2.30 15.11
C THR A 158 -24.49 -0.84 14.68
N VAL A 159 -23.41 -0.32 14.09
CA VAL A 159 -23.34 1.05 13.55
C VAL A 159 -24.35 1.21 12.41
N GLN A 160 -25.32 2.12 12.60
CA GLN A 160 -26.29 2.51 11.58
C GLN A 160 -25.69 3.65 10.75
N GLU A 161 -25.45 4.77 11.41
CA GLU A 161 -25.14 6.07 10.82
C GLU A 161 -23.97 6.72 11.57
N ILE A 162 -23.29 7.65 10.90
CA ILE A 162 -22.26 8.50 11.46
C ILE A 162 -22.58 9.94 11.06
N ASN A 163 -22.64 10.82 12.04
CA ASN A 163 -22.84 12.25 11.86
C ASN A 163 -21.80 13.03 12.67
N PHE A 164 -21.64 14.31 12.38
CA PHE A 164 -20.77 15.20 13.13
C PHE A 164 -21.56 16.42 13.57
N ASP A 165 -21.51 16.72 14.86
CA ASP A 165 -22.25 17.82 15.46
C ASP A 165 -21.44 18.40 16.63
N ASN A 166 -21.51 19.73 16.81
CA ASN A 166 -20.88 20.44 17.92
C ASN A 166 -19.41 20.03 18.20
N GLY A 167 -18.64 19.80 17.13
CA GLY A 167 -17.23 19.42 17.22
C GLY A 167 -16.96 17.96 17.63
N THR A 168 -17.99 17.10 17.62
CA THR A 168 -17.96 15.70 18.08
C THR A 168 -18.47 14.76 16.98
N LEU A 169 -17.73 13.68 16.74
CA LEU A 169 -18.19 12.57 15.90
C LEU A 169 -19.22 11.75 16.69
N ILE A 170 -20.45 11.69 16.19
CA ILE A 170 -21.52 10.88 16.76
C ILE A 170 -21.68 9.62 15.90
N ILE A 171 -21.69 8.46 16.56
CA ILE A 171 -21.85 7.16 15.92
C ILE A 171 -23.15 6.54 16.43
N ASN A 172 -24.19 6.61 15.61
CA ASN A 172 -25.51 6.07 15.93
C ASN A 172 -25.50 4.55 15.78
N CYS A 173 -25.85 3.85 16.85
CA CYS A 173 -25.83 2.40 16.96
C CYS A 173 -27.19 1.85 17.38
N LEU A 174 -27.60 0.75 16.78
CA LEU A 174 -28.78 -0.02 17.20
C LEU A 174 -28.32 -1.26 17.96
N LYS A 175 -29.00 -1.59 19.08
CA LYS A 175 -28.75 -2.85 19.78
C LYS A 175 -29.06 -4.05 18.88
N ASN A 176 -28.10 -4.95 18.72
CA ASN A 176 -28.23 -6.18 17.92
C ASN A 176 -27.39 -7.29 18.57
N LYS A 177 -27.82 -8.56 18.54
CA LYS A 177 -27.03 -9.64 19.15
C LYS A 177 -25.76 -9.87 18.32
N GLY A 178 -24.59 -9.66 18.93
CA GLY A 178 -23.28 -9.88 18.30
C GLY A 178 -22.36 -8.65 18.29
N THR A 179 -21.05 -8.91 18.23
CA THR A 179 -20.00 -7.89 18.09
C THR A 179 -19.65 -7.73 16.61
N HIS A 180 -20.17 -6.67 15.98
CA HIS A 180 -19.94 -6.41 14.57
C HIS A 180 -19.15 -5.12 14.36
N GLY A 181 -17.84 -5.27 14.16
CA GLY A 181 -17.01 -4.21 13.60
C GLY A 181 -17.48 -3.84 12.19
N LYS A 182 -17.66 -2.56 11.93
CA LYS A 182 -18.07 -2.02 10.61
C LYS A 182 -16.91 -1.22 10.02
N ILE A 183 -16.56 -1.53 8.78
CA ILE A 183 -15.66 -0.69 7.98
C ILE A 183 -16.56 0.26 7.20
N VAL A 184 -16.27 1.56 7.29
CA VAL A 184 -17.06 2.63 6.67
C VAL A 184 -16.16 3.50 5.81
N SER A 185 -16.73 4.11 4.79
CA SER A 185 -16.13 5.26 4.07
C SER A 185 -17.12 6.41 4.13
N SER A 186 -16.67 7.58 4.57
CA SER A 186 -17.47 8.81 4.62
C SER A 186 -16.54 10.03 4.59
N GLU A 187 -16.93 11.10 3.88
CA GLU A 187 -16.16 12.35 3.89
C GLU A 187 -16.10 12.96 5.29
N ILE A 188 -17.12 12.74 6.14
CA ILE A 188 -17.15 13.16 7.56
C ILE A 188 -15.89 12.70 8.33
N ILE A 189 -15.40 11.48 8.04
CA ILE A 189 -14.19 10.92 8.68
C ILE A 189 -12.92 11.66 8.24
N LYS A 190 -12.89 12.13 7.00
CA LYS A 190 -11.76 12.88 6.42
C LYS A 190 -11.78 14.34 6.86
N GLU A 191 -12.96 14.98 6.83
CA GLU A 191 -13.16 16.38 7.20
C GLU A 191 -12.87 16.62 8.69
N HIS A 192 -13.34 15.73 9.57
CA HIS A 192 -13.22 15.86 11.03
C HIS A 192 -12.16 14.93 11.66
N ARG A 193 -11.17 14.55 10.85
CA ARG A 193 -10.09 13.62 11.21
C ARG A 193 -9.28 14.09 12.42
N LYS A 194 -9.13 15.41 12.59
CA LYS A 194 -8.41 16.02 13.74
C LYS A 194 -9.17 15.86 15.05
N GLU A 195 -10.51 15.92 15.01
CA GLU A 195 -11.38 15.79 16.17
C GLU A 195 -11.52 14.33 16.61
N ILE A 196 -11.56 13.41 15.63
CA ILE A 196 -11.46 11.97 15.84
C ILE A 196 -10.18 11.63 16.62
N PHE A 197 -9.02 12.17 16.22
CA PHE A 197 -7.75 11.98 16.93
C PHE A 197 -7.60 12.77 18.24
N LYS A 198 -8.62 13.54 18.65
CA LYS A 198 -8.73 14.17 19.98
C LYS A 198 -9.77 13.45 20.87
N ASP A 199 -10.14 12.23 20.51
CA ASP A 199 -11.18 11.42 21.16
C ASP A 199 -12.52 12.16 21.35
N ARG A 200 -12.85 13.08 20.42
CA ARG A 200 -14.17 13.74 20.37
C ARG A 200 -15.16 12.84 19.65
N ILE A 201 -15.42 11.69 20.25
CA ILE A 201 -16.26 10.63 19.68
C ILE A 201 -17.27 10.18 20.72
N THR A 202 -18.53 10.05 20.34
CA THR A 202 -19.58 9.48 21.19
C THR A 202 -20.39 8.44 20.41
N PHE A 203 -20.50 7.23 20.97
CA PHE A 203 -21.45 6.24 20.50
C PHE A 203 -22.81 6.50 21.14
N HIS A 204 -23.86 6.55 20.33
CA HIS A 204 -25.25 6.62 20.77
C HIS A 204 -25.90 5.25 20.52
N VAL A 205 -26.05 4.44 21.58
CA VAL A 205 -26.66 3.11 21.48
C VAL A 205 -28.14 3.21 21.83
N ASN A 206 -29.01 2.88 20.88
CA ASN A 206 -30.46 2.86 21.06
C ASN A 206 -30.92 1.49 21.59
N TYR A 207 -31.62 1.51 22.73
CA TYR A 207 -32.24 0.38 23.43
C TYR A 207 -33.78 0.38 23.29
N GLY A 208 -34.31 0.95 22.20
CA GLY A 208 -35.75 1.07 21.92
C GLY A 208 -36.35 2.33 22.53
N ASN A 209 -36.44 2.39 23.86
CA ASN A 209 -37.00 3.53 24.60
C ASN A 209 -35.95 4.47 25.21
N LYS A 210 -34.66 4.13 25.10
CA LYS A 210 -33.55 4.86 25.72
C LYS A 210 -32.32 4.86 24.83
N THR A 211 -31.68 6.01 24.70
CA THR A 211 -30.34 6.14 24.12
C THR A 211 -29.30 6.22 25.23
N VAL A 212 -28.27 5.38 25.17
CA VAL A 212 -27.10 5.43 26.05
C VAL A 212 -25.94 6.05 25.29
N LYS A 213 -25.31 7.07 25.88
CA LYS A 213 -24.10 7.70 25.33
C LYS A 213 -22.86 7.05 25.93
N ILE A 214 -21.93 6.61 25.09
CA ILE A 214 -20.67 5.96 25.49
C ILE A 214 -19.51 6.70 24.82
N LYS A 215 -18.50 7.12 25.58
CA LYS A 215 -17.32 7.81 25.03
C LYS A 215 -16.55 6.88 24.08
N GLY A 216 -16.24 7.37 22.89
CA GLY A 216 -15.36 6.70 21.92
C GLY A 216 -13.93 7.25 21.97
N CYS A 217 -12.99 6.39 21.63
CA CYS A 217 -11.56 6.68 21.51
C CYS A 217 -11.05 6.18 20.14
N ALA A 218 -10.03 6.84 19.58
CA ALA A 218 -9.42 6.48 18.30
C ALA A 218 -7.97 5.98 18.46
N ILE A 219 -7.69 4.77 17.97
CA ILE A 219 -6.34 4.23 17.86
C ILE A 219 -5.76 4.59 16.49
N TYR A 220 -4.52 5.10 16.52
CA TYR A 220 -3.80 5.66 15.39
C TYR A 220 -2.70 4.73 14.88
N ASN A 221 -2.70 4.46 13.57
CA ASN A 221 -1.70 3.61 12.90
C ASN A 221 -0.86 4.38 11.85
N GLY A 222 -0.83 5.71 11.91
CA GLY A 222 -0.16 6.59 10.94
C GLY A 222 -1.12 7.61 10.31
N GLU A 223 -0.59 8.75 9.86
CA GLU A 223 -1.36 9.98 9.60
C GLU A 223 -2.55 9.78 8.66
N LYS A 224 -2.34 8.94 7.65
CA LYS A 224 -3.27 8.62 6.57
C LYS A 224 -3.87 7.21 6.67
N ALA A 225 -3.49 6.43 7.68
CA ALA A 225 -4.06 5.09 7.91
C ALA A 225 -5.49 5.21 8.48
N PRO A 226 -6.42 4.29 8.16
CA PRO A 226 -7.76 4.32 8.73
C PRO A 226 -7.72 4.25 10.27
N PRO A 227 -8.35 5.21 11.01
CA PRO A 227 -8.44 5.12 12.45
C PRO A 227 -9.24 3.90 12.87
N LEU A 228 -8.84 3.30 13.99
CA LEU A 228 -9.62 2.28 14.67
C LEU A 228 -10.39 2.95 15.82
N ILE A 229 -11.69 3.15 15.62
CA ILE A 229 -12.58 3.80 16.58
C ILE A 229 -13.28 2.72 17.42
N MET A 230 -13.25 2.87 18.74
CA MET A 230 -13.87 1.94 19.69
C MET A 230 -14.35 2.67 20.94
N PRO A 231 -15.25 2.09 21.77
CA PRO A 231 -15.49 2.59 23.11
C PRO A 231 -14.17 2.76 23.86
N CYS A 232 -14.00 3.89 24.52
CA CYS A 232 -12.90 4.03 25.47
C CYS A 232 -13.06 2.94 26.54
N ARG A 233 -11.98 2.23 26.86
CA ARG A 233 -11.92 1.54 28.15
C ARG A 233 -11.99 2.64 29.20
N GLY A 234 -13.03 2.62 30.03
CA GLY A 234 -13.02 3.47 31.22
C GLY A 234 -11.84 3.08 32.07
N ASP A 235 -11.16 4.05 32.68
CA ASP A 235 -10.34 3.76 33.84
C ASP A 235 -11.24 3.02 34.83
N SER A 236 -10.83 1.81 35.22
CA SER A 236 -11.50 1.04 36.26
C SER A 236 -11.20 1.69 37.62
N GLY A 237 -11.74 2.89 37.82
CA GLY A 237 -11.73 3.58 39.10
C GLY A 237 -12.49 2.75 40.11
N ASN A 238 -11.77 2.30 41.14
CA ASN A 238 -12.30 1.46 42.22
C ASN A 238 -13.65 1.97 42.75
N THR A 239 -14.73 1.25 42.48
CA THR A 239 -15.85 1.18 43.41
C THR A 239 -15.43 0.25 44.55
N LYS A 240 -14.98 0.86 45.65
CA LYS A 240 -15.03 0.24 46.98
C LYS A 240 -16.48 0.05 47.42
#